data_AF-A0A9D7ZMU6-F1
#
_entry.id   AF-A0A9D7ZMU6-F1
#
_cell.length_a   1.000
_cell.length_b   1.000
_cell.length_c   1.000
_cell.angle_alpha   90.00
_cell.angle_beta   90.00
_cell.angle_gamma   90.00
#
_symmetry.space_group_name_H-M   'P 1'
#
loop_
_entity.id
_entity.type
_entity.pdbx_description
1 polymer ?
#
loop_
_entity_poly.entity_id
_entity_poly.type
_entity_poly.pdbx_seq_one_letter_code
_entity_poly.pdbx_strand_id
1 'polypeptide(L)'
;MLRFIISLLIIISFSNFTYSGETNYNTDNLFHVGQMNSYDKNFSLYFKTREKSILARGENFNYVTDFPQDLYIYDYKTKTSSPLISYEWFPSQAKFFLEEYDFPVFPEDFAYYLLRDNNTLIMISAIKNIKTNFQFDIANKKLNQYSSTGKLEFIISSVAKNCGHSHLQENYKCNYYKPLISNNLIN
;
A
#
# COMPACT_ATOMS: atom_id res chain seq x y z
N MET A 1 -35.52 -25.20 41.56
CA MET A 1 -35.88 -24.20 40.53
C MET A 1 -35.41 -22.78 40.87
N LEU A 2 -35.84 -22.18 41.99
CA LEU A 2 -35.55 -20.77 42.30
C LEU A 2 -34.05 -20.40 42.30
N ARG A 3 -33.19 -21.25 42.88
CA ARG A 3 -31.72 -21.04 42.85
C ARG A 3 -31.12 -21.08 41.45
N PHE A 4 -31.68 -21.91 40.56
CA PHE A 4 -31.23 -22.02 39.17
C PHE A 4 -31.62 -20.77 38.37
N ILE A 5 -32.81 -20.22 38.63
CA ILE A 5 -33.30 -18.97 38.04
C ILE A 5 -32.42 -17.79 38.50
N ILE A 6 -32.04 -17.74 39.77
CA ILE A 6 -31.16 -16.69 40.31
C ILE A 6 -29.76 -16.77 39.68
N SER A 7 -29.18 -17.97 39.57
CA SER A 7 -27.89 -18.15 38.88
C SER A 7 -27.95 -17.74 37.40
N LEU A 8 -29.05 -18.04 36.72
CA LEU A 8 -29.24 -17.65 35.32
C LEU A 8 -29.34 -16.12 35.16
N LEU A 9 -30.06 -15.44 36.06
CA LEU A 9 -30.14 -13.97 36.10
C LEU A 9 -28.79 -13.30 36.37
N ILE A 10 -27.97 -13.88 37.24
CA ILE A 10 -26.61 -13.39 37.50
C ILE A 10 -25.75 -13.47 36.24
N ILE A 11 -25.78 -14.58 35.51
CA ILE A 11 -24.98 -14.76 34.28
C ILE A 11 -25.37 -13.73 33.20
N ILE A 12 -26.67 -13.44 33.05
CA ILE A 12 -27.17 -12.45 32.09
C ILE A 12 -26.79 -11.03 32.51
N SER A 13 -26.73 -10.74 33.82
CA SER A 13 -26.32 -9.41 34.30
C SER A 13 -24.81 -9.12 34.17
N PHE A 14 -23.97 -10.16 34.06
CA PHE A 14 -22.53 -10.01 33.81
C PHE A 14 -22.13 -10.11 32.34
N SER A 15 -23.06 -10.44 31.43
CA SER A 15 -22.81 -10.36 29.99
C SER A 15 -22.89 -8.91 29.53
N ASN A 16 -21.78 -8.18 29.67
CA ASN A 16 -21.59 -6.94 28.93
C ASN A 16 -21.54 -7.30 27.45
N PHE A 17 -22.62 -7.05 26.72
CA PHE A 17 -22.59 -7.05 25.26
C PHE A 17 -21.71 -5.90 24.80
N THR A 18 -20.44 -6.18 24.54
CA THR A 18 -19.59 -5.27 23.79
C THR A 18 -20.07 -5.28 22.35
N TYR A 19 -20.90 -4.30 21.99
CA TYR A 19 -21.18 -4.02 20.59
C TYR A 19 -19.89 -3.48 19.97
N SER A 20 -19.14 -4.30 19.24
CA SER A 20 -18.12 -3.76 18.36
C SER A 20 -18.88 -3.07 17.23
N GLY A 21 -19.00 -1.75 17.29
CA GLY A 21 -19.37 -1.01 16.10
C GLY A 21 -18.34 -1.36 15.02
N GLU A 22 -18.79 -1.83 13.86
CA GLU A 22 -17.97 -1.75 12.66
C GLU A 22 -17.57 -0.29 12.51
N THR A 23 -16.36 0.05 12.95
CA THR A 23 -15.74 1.29 12.51
C THR A 23 -15.60 1.10 11.02
N ASN A 24 -16.39 1.81 10.22
CA ASN A 24 -16.20 1.90 8.78
C ASN A 24 -14.75 2.34 8.56
N TYR A 25 -13.86 1.37 8.36
CA TYR A 25 -12.46 1.62 8.02
C TYR A 25 -12.49 2.15 6.59
N ASN A 26 -12.70 3.46 6.45
CA ASN A 26 -12.60 4.12 5.16
C ASN A 26 -11.23 3.77 4.57
N THR A 27 -11.17 3.35 3.32
CA THR A 27 -9.93 2.95 2.62
C THR A 27 -8.86 4.05 2.72
N ASP A 28 -9.27 5.31 2.76
CA ASP A 28 -8.42 6.49 2.95
C ASP A 28 -7.68 6.50 4.31
N ASN A 29 -8.23 5.81 5.30
CA ASN A 29 -7.58 5.66 6.60
C ASN A 29 -6.45 4.64 6.57
N LEU A 30 -6.42 3.73 5.61
CA LEU A 30 -5.43 2.65 5.51
C LEU A 30 -4.39 2.92 4.42
N PHE A 31 -4.78 3.63 3.37
CA PHE A 31 -3.97 3.84 2.18
C PHE A 31 -3.86 5.31 1.80
N HIS A 32 -2.76 5.66 1.16
CA HIS A 32 -2.68 6.83 0.31
C HIS A 32 -3.19 6.45 -1.07
N VAL A 33 -4.29 7.05 -1.51
CA VAL A 33 -4.91 6.72 -2.80
C VAL A 33 -4.49 7.76 -3.82
N GLY A 34 -3.77 7.33 -4.86
CA GLY A 34 -3.35 8.18 -5.97
C GLY A 34 -2.18 9.12 -5.69
N GLN A 35 -2.01 9.62 -4.46
CA GLN A 35 -0.90 10.50 -4.08
C GLN A 35 -0.47 10.34 -2.61
N MET A 36 0.84 10.43 -2.34
CA MET A 36 1.41 10.58 -1.00
C MET A 36 2.53 11.63 -0.97
N ASN A 37 2.73 12.27 0.18
CA ASN A 37 3.84 13.21 0.39
C ASN A 37 5.04 12.49 1.01
N SER A 38 6.25 12.97 0.73
CA SER A 38 7.45 12.56 1.44
C SER A 38 7.38 12.95 2.92
N TYR A 39 8.14 12.27 3.78
CA TYR A 39 8.17 12.56 5.22
C TYR A 39 8.72 13.95 5.52
N ASP A 40 9.68 14.42 4.71
CA ASP A 40 10.26 15.76 4.81
C ASP A 40 9.45 16.84 4.07
N LYS A 41 8.39 16.44 3.35
CA LYS A 41 7.54 17.32 2.53
C LYS A 41 8.30 18.08 1.43
N ASN A 42 9.42 17.55 0.95
CA ASN A 42 10.17 18.11 -0.18
C ASN A 42 9.63 17.65 -1.54
N PHE A 43 8.95 16.50 -1.60
CA PHE A 43 8.31 16.01 -2.82
C PHE A 43 7.01 15.24 -2.52
N SER A 44 6.23 14.97 -3.57
CA SER A 44 5.15 13.99 -3.53
C SER A 44 5.30 12.94 -4.62
N LEU A 45 4.75 11.76 -4.35
CA LEU A 45 4.61 10.67 -5.30
C LEU A 45 3.14 10.56 -5.67
N TYR A 46 2.84 10.43 -6.95
CA TYR A 46 1.47 10.33 -7.42
C TYR A 46 1.35 9.53 -8.71
N PHE A 47 0.21 8.88 -8.89
CA PHE A 47 -0.11 8.20 -10.13
C PHE A 47 -0.65 9.19 -11.16
N LYS A 48 -0.11 9.13 -12.37
CA LYS A 48 -0.57 9.93 -13.50
C LYS A 48 -1.04 9.01 -14.61
N THR A 49 -2.32 9.13 -14.94
CA THR A 49 -2.90 8.49 -16.12
C THR A 49 -2.22 8.96 -17.40
N ARG A 50 -1.96 8.02 -18.29
CA ARG A 50 -1.35 8.28 -19.59
C ARG A 50 -2.40 8.76 -20.59
N GLU A 51 -1.99 9.65 -21.50
CA GLU A 51 -2.87 10.18 -22.56
C GLU A 51 -3.23 9.12 -23.61
N LYS A 52 -2.38 8.10 -23.78
CA LYS A 52 -2.61 7.00 -24.72
C LYS A 52 -3.16 5.79 -23.99
N SER A 53 -4.35 5.33 -24.38
CA SER A 53 -4.86 4.02 -24.02
C SER A 53 -3.99 2.92 -24.63
N ILE A 54 -3.64 1.89 -23.85
CA ILE A 54 -2.93 0.73 -24.37
C ILE A 54 -3.97 -0.28 -24.86
N LEU A 55 -4.02 -0.53 -26.17
CA LEU A 55 -4.97 -1.44 -26.83
C LEU A 55 -4.59 -2.92 -26.64
N ALA A 56 -4.39 -3.37 -25.41
CA ALA A 56 -4.17 -4.79 -25.09
C ALA A 56 -5.45 -5.40 -24.51
N ARG A 57 -6.36 -5.83 -25.41
CA ARG A 57 -7.59 -6.54 -25.05
C ARG A 57 -7.32 -8.04 -25.01
N GLY A 58 -7.57 -8.68 -23.86
CA GLY A 58 -7.59 -10.15 -23.79
C GLY A 58 -8.92 -10.68 -24.32
N GLU A 59 -9.01 -12.01 -24.52
CA GLU A 59 -10.24 -12.65 -25.02
C GLU A 59 -11.44 -12.46 -24.08
N ASN A 60 -11.20 -12.52 -22.76
CA ASN A 60 -12.27 -12.45 -21.74
C ASN A 60 -12.26 -11.14 -20.94
N PHE A 61 -11.09 -10.52 -20.75
CA PHE A 61 -10.93 -9.24 -20.04
C PHE A 61 -9.71 -8.49 -20.61
N ASN A 62 -9.71 -7.16 -20.52
CA ASN A 62 -8.55 -6.38 -20.93
C ASN A 62 -7.40 -6.65 -19.97
N TYR A 63 -6.23 -6.98 -20.53
CA TYR A 63 -5.03 -7.23 -19.73
C TYR A 63 -4.47 -5.92 -19.15
N VAL A 64 -4.70 -4.82 -19.85
CA VAL A 64 -4.28 -3.47 -19.45
C VAL A 64 -5.53 -2.62 -19.24
N THR A 65 -5.48 -1.75 -18.23
CA THR A 65 -6.51 -0.74 -18.02
C THR A 65 -6.62 0.15 -19.26
N ASP A 66 -7.83 0.62 -19.60
CA ASP A 66 -7.99 1.55 -20.74
C ASP A 66 -7.19 2.85 -20.52
N PHE A 67 -6.86 3.15 -19.26
CA PHE A 67 -6.16 4.33 -18.79
C PHE A 67 -5.02 3.97 -17.80
N PRO A 68 -3.91 3.42 -18.30
CA PRO A 68 -2.79 2.98 -17.48
C PRO A 68 -2.12 4.16 -16.78
N GLN A 69 -1.59 3.91 -15.58
CA GLN A 69 -0.96 4.93 -14.74
C GLN A 69 0.54 4.68 -14.53
N ASP A 70 1.33 5.73 -14.72
CA ASP A 70 2.74 5.78 -14.36
C ASP A 70 2.88 6.39 -12.95
N LEU A 71 3.91 6.01 -12.20
CA LEU A 71 4.26 6.67 -10.95
C LEU A 71 5.17 7.88 -11.24
N TYR A 72 4.76 9.06 -10.79
CA TYR A 72 5.49 10.30 -10.93
C TYR A 72 6.01 10.80 -9.58
N ILE A 73 7.07 11.61 -9.64
CA ILE A 73 7.56 12.42 -8.52
C ILE A 73 7.39 13.90 -8.84
N TYR A 74 6.82 14.66 -7.90
CA TYR A 74 6.69 16.12 -7.96
C TYR A 74 7.60 16.77 -6.92
N ASP A 75 8.56 17.55 -7.36
CA ASP A 75 9.45 18.32 -6.48
C ASP A 75 8.79 19.67 -6.15
N TYR A 76 8.57 19.94 -4.86
CA TYR A 76 7.90 21.16 -4.40
C TYR A 76 8.76 22.42 -4.55
N LYS A 77 10.09 22.27 -4.56
CA LYS A 77 11.03 23.38 -4.67
C LYS A 77 11.15 23.85 -6.11
N THR A 78 11.35 22.93 -7.04
CA THR A 78 11.44 23.26 -8.48
C THR A 78 10.06 23.38 -9.13
N LYS A 79 9.01 22.87 -8.49
CA LYS A 79 7.64 22.80 -9.01
C LYS A 79 7.54 21.99 -10.30
N THR A 80 8.35 20.95 -10.42
CA THR A 80 8.40 20.10 -11.62
C THR A 80 8.00 18.67 -11.31
N SER A 81 7.24 18.06 -12.21
CA SER A 81 6.95 16.62 -12.19
C SER A 81 7.83 15.87 -13.16
N SER A 82 8.29 14.68 -12.77
CA SER A 82 8.98 13.76 -13.67
C SER A 82 8.51 12.31 -13.48
N PRO A 83 8.51 11.48 -14.53
CA PRO A 83 8.17 10.07 -14.41
C PRO A 83 9.25 9.35 -13.60
N LEU A 84 8.81 8.59 -12.60
CA LEU A 84 9.68 7.82 -11.72
C LEU A 84 9.70 6.34 -12.13
N ILE A 85 8.53 5.74 -12.27
CA ILE A 85 8.34 4.35 -12.72
C ILE A 85 7.26 4.36 -13.79
N SER A 86 7.65 4.15 -15.05
CA SER A 86 6.72 4.17 -16.18
C SER A 86 6.33 2.78 -16.66
N TYR A 87 5.21 2.71 -17.35
CA TYR A 87 4.68 1.53 -18.03
C TYR A 87 5.61 0.97 -19.12
N GLU A 88 6.47 1.77 -19.74
CA GLU A 88 7.48 1.27 -20.69
C GLU A 88 8.69 0.64 -20.00
N TRP A 89 9.15 1.26 -18.93
CA TRP A 89 10.39 0.87 -18.28
C TRP A 89 10.17 -0.32 -17.34
N PHE A 90 9.15 -0.24 -16.48
CA PHE A 90 8.99 -1.16 -15.36
C PHE A 90 8.79 -2.63 -15.75
N PRO A 91 7.92 -2.99 -16.71
CA PRO A 91 7.72 -4.41 -17.06
C PRO A 91 9.01 -5.08 -17.54
N SER A 92 9.85 -4.34 -18.28
CA SER A 92 11.15 -4.85 -18.74
C SER A 92 12.11 -5.15 -17.60
N GLN A 93 12.12 -4.30 -16.57
CA GLN A 93 12.99 -4.46 -15.40
C GLN A 93 12.47 -5.55 -14.46
N ALA A 94 11.17 -5.57 -14.21
CA ALA A 94 10.54 -6.53 -13.32
C ALA A 94 10.64 -7.96 -13.87
N LYS A 95 10.60 -8.15 -15.19
CA LYS A 95 10.74 -9.45 -15.84
C LYS A 95 12.04 -10.17 -15.46
N PHE A 96 13.15 -9.45 -15.26
CA PHE A 96 14.42 -10.05 -14.82
C PHE A 96 14.33 -10.70 -13.44
N PHE A 97 13.39 -10.27 -12.60
CA PHE A 97 13.20 -10.78 -11.24
C PHE A 97 12.00 -11.72 -11.12
N LEU A 98 11.20 -11.85 -12.18
CA LEU A 98 9.94 -12.60 -12.22
C LEU A 98 9.99 -13.66 -13.33
N GLU A 99 11.10 -14.40 -13.41
CA GLU A 99 11.33 -15.38 -14.50
C GLU A 99 10.23 -16.45 -14.60
N GLU A 100 9.60 -16.81 -13.47
CA GLU A 100 8.54 -17.83 -13.39
C GLU A 100 7.13 -17.27 -13.65
N TYR A 101 6.98 -15.96 -13.88
CA TYR A 101 5.67 -15.32 -14.09
C TYR A 101 5.51 -14.88 -15.55
N ASP A 102 4.57 -15.50 -16.25
CA ASP A 102 4.42 -15.34 -17.71
C ASP A 102 3.83 -13.99 -18.14
N PHE A 103 3.23 -13.25 -17.20
CA PHE A 103 2.43 -12.07 -17.47
C PHE A 103 3.19 -10.77 -17.11
N PRO A 104 3.14 -9.70 -17.93
CA PRO A 104 3.84 -8.47 -17.61
C PRO A 104 3.21 -7.70 -16.44
N VAL A 105 4.03 -7.27 -15.49
CA VAL A 105 3.55 -6.48 -14.34
C VAL A 105 3.75 -4.99 -14.53
N PHE A 106 2.86 -4.20 -13.97
CA PHE A 106 2.82 -2.75 -14.16
C PHE A 106 2.99 -1.98 -12.84
N PRO A 107 3.31 -0.68 -12.91
CA PRO A 107 3.50 0.13 -11.72
C PRO A 107 2.25 0.15 -10.82
N GLU A 108 1.05 0.12 -11.38
CA GLU A 108 -0.19 0.14 -10.60
C GLU A 108 -0.52 -1.17 -9.88
N ASP A 109 0.17 -2.28 -10.19
CA ASP A 109 -0.04 -3.60 -9.57
C ASP A 109 0.63 -3.74 -8.19
N PHE A 110 1.23 -2.67 -7.67
CA PHE A 110 2.00 -2.67 -6.43
C PHE A 110 1.53 -1.60 -5.46
N ALA A 111 1.63 -1.90 -4.17
CA ALA A 111 1.54 -0.94 -3.08
C ALA A 111 2.94 -0.41 -2.73
N TYR A 112 3.07 0.90 -2.57
CA TYR A 112 4.34 1.60 -2.42
C TYR A 112 4.52 2.14 -1.00
N TYR A 113 5.48 1.58 -0.27
CA TYR A 113 5.88 2.08 1.04
C TYR A 113 7.12 2.95 0.91
N LEU A 114 6.96 4.26 1.07
CA LEU A 114 8.10 5.16 1.24
C LEU A 114 8.70 4.99 2.64
N LEU A 115 10.01 4.77 2.70
CA LEU A 115 10.74 4.73 3.95
C LEU A 115 11.08 6.15 4.43
N ARG A 116 11.40 6.28 5.73
CA ARG A 116 11.68 7.58 6.38
C ARG A 116 12.93 8.29 5.84
N ASP A 117 13.75 7.61 5.04
CA ASP A 117 14.90 8.17 4.34
C ASP A 117 14.50 9.03 3.13
N ASN A 118 13.21 9.05 2.75
CA ASN A 118 12.68 9.73 1.56
C ASN A 118 13.34 9.30 0.25
N ASN A 119 13.97 8.12 0.21
CA ASN A 119 14.65 7.62 -0.99
C ASN A 119 14.23 6.20 -1.36
N THR A 120 13.95 5.36 -0.36
CA THR A 120 13.67 3.95 -0.59
C THR A 120 12.17 3.70 -0.69
N LEU A 121 11.74 3.09 -1.78
CA LEU A 121 10.39 2.56 -1.98
C LEU A 121 10.40 1.05 -1.87
N ILE A 122 9.62 0.50 -0.93
CA ILE A 122 9.32 -0.94 -0.91
C ILE A 122 8.01 -1.17 -1.66
N MET A 123 8.07 -1.97 -2.71
CA MET A 123 6.94 -2.30 -3.57
C MET A 123 6.45 -3.70 -3.22
N ILE A 124 5.21 -3.78 -2.73
CA ILE A 124 4.55 -5.05 -2.41
C ILE A 124 3.55 -5.37 -3.50
N SER A 125 3.65 -6.55 -4.10
CA SER A 125 2.72 -6.94 -5.16
C SER A 125 1.30 -7.10 -4.62
N ALA A 126 0.32 -6.53 -5.32
CA ALA A 126 -1.09 -6.80 -5.08
C ALA A 126 -1.55 -8.12 -5.73
N ILE A 127 -0.72 -8.70 -6.61
CA ILE A 127 -1.04 -9.92 -7.35
C ILE A 127 -0.64 -11.14 -6.51
N LYS A 128 -1.62 -11.96 -6.13
CA LYS A 128 -1.44 -13.13 -5.23
C LYS A 128 -0.38 -14.14 -5.72
N ASN A 129 -0.21 -14.28 -7.03
CA ASN A 129 0.70 -15.26 -7.61
C ASN A 129 2.16 -14.79 -7.64
N ILE A 130 2.42 -13.52 -7.32
CA ILE A 130 3.77 -12.96 -7.27
C ILE A 130 4.25 -12.95 -5.82
N LYS A 131 5.26 -13.76 -5.53
CA LYS A 131 5.88 -13.85 -4.20
C LYS A 131 7.04 -12.88 -4.01
N THR A 132 7.48 -12.23 -5.09
CA THR A 132 8.63 -11.33 -5.09
C THR A 132 8.18 -9.89 -4.83
N ASN A 133 8.81 -9.25 -3.85
CA ASN A 133 8.66 -7.81 -3.60
C ASN A 133 9.88 -7.08 -4.15
N PHE A 134 9.73 -5.79 -4.42
CA PHE A 134 10.82 -4.96 -4.93
C PHE A 134 11.24 -3.87 -3.97
N GLN A 135 12.50 -3.46 -4.10
CA GLN A 135 13.03 -2.24 -3.52
C GLN A 135 13.47 -1.34 -4.67
N PHE A 136 12.92 -0.12 -4.69
CA PHE A 136 13.28 0.90 -5.66
C PHE A 136 13.99 2.07 -4.98
N ASP A 137 15.15 2.44 -5.51
CA ASP A 137 15.94 3.59 -5.09
C ASP A 137 15.57 4.79 -5.97
N ILE A 138 14.94 5.82 -5.37
CA ILE A 138 14.45 7.01 -6.08
C ILE A 138 15.61 7.79 -6.72
N ALA A 139 16.67 8.08 -5.96
CA ALA A 139 17.80 8.87 -6.42
C ALA A 139 18.55 8.19 -7.57
N ASN A 140 18.78 6.88 -7.45
CA ASN A 140 19.53 6.13 -8.46
C ASN A 140 18.65 5.52 -9.56
N LYS A 141 17.32 5.64 -9.45
CA LYS A 141 16.31 5.01 -10.34
C LYS A 141 16.57 3.52 -10.56
N LYS A 142 16.88 2.80 -9.48
CA LYS A 142 17.30 1.40 -9.54
C LYS A 142 16.27 0.49 -8.87
N LEU A 143 15.81 -0.52 -9.62
CA LEU A 143 14.98 -1.61 -9.10
C LEU A 143 15.86 -2.77 -8.65
N ASN A 144 15.62 -3.28 -7.46
CA ASN A 144 16.23 -4.50 -6.95
C ASN A 144 15.16 -5.41 -6.37
N GLN A 145 15.43 -6.71 -6.36
CA GLN A 145 14.64 -7.66 -5.59
C GLN A 145 14.79 -7.38 -4.10
N TYR A 146 13.68 -7.35 -3.38
CA TYR A 146 13.69 -7.24 -1.92
C TYR A 146 13.74 -8.65 -1.30
N SER A 147 14.88 -9.04 -0.73
CA SER A 147 15.02 -10.33 -0.05
C SER A 147 14.33 -10.29 1.32
N SER A 148 13.33 -11.14 1.52
CA SER A 148 12.41 -11.12 2.67
C SER A 148 12.95 -11.81 3.94
N THR A 149 14.26 -11.89 4.12
CA THR A 149 14.90 -12.76 5.13
C THR A 149 14.73 -12.32 6.61
N GLY A 150 13.82 -11.38 6.92
CA GLY A 150 13.47 -11.11 8.32
C GLY A 150 12.76 -9.80 8.66
N LYS A 151 12.34 -8.98 7.68
CA LYS A 151 11.78 -7.63 7.95
C LYS A 151 10.41 -7.33 7.34
N LEU A 152 9.79 -8.25 6.60
CA LEU A 152 8.45 -8.01 6.07
C LEU A 152 7.32 -8.14 7.10
N GLU A 153 7.61 -8.60 8.33
CA GLU A 153 6.63 -8.58 9.44
C GLU A 153 6.09 -7.16 9.71
N PHE A 154 6.90 -6.11 9.48
CA PHE A 154 6.41 -4.74 9.68
C PHE A 154 5.45 -4.31 8.57
N ILE A 155 5.61 -4.78 7.33
CA ILE A 155 4.81 -4.34 6.17
C ILE A 155 3.57 -5.23 5.95
N ILE A 156 3.66 -6.53 6.23
CA ILE A 156 2.63 -7.53 5.88
C ILE A 156 1.48 -7.61 6.92
N SER A 157 1.62 -7.04 8.12
CA SER A 157 0.51 -6.96 9.09
C SER A 157 -0.56 -5.91 8.74
N SER A 158 -0.83 -5.71 7.44
CA SER A 158 -1.94 -4.92 6.84
C SER A 158 -2.01 -3.43 7.15
N VAL A 159 -1.47 -2.99 8.27
CA VAL A 159 -1.30 -1.61 8.68
C VAL A 159 -0.19 -1.64 9.73
N ALA A 160 1.03 -1.29 9.33
CA ALA A 160 2.16 -1.26 10.25
C ALA A 160 1.85 -0.24 11.36
N LYS A 161 1.44 -0.71 12.53
CA LYS A 161 0.90 0.11 13.61
C LYS A 161 2.00 0.31 14.65
N ASN A 162 2.66 1.47 14.62
CA ASN A 162 3.54 1.85 15.72
C ASN A 162 2.72 2.56 16.78
N CYS A 163 2.50 1.90 17.92
CA CYS A 163 1.77 2.48 19.03
C CYS A 163 2.67 2.75 20.23
N GLY A 164 2.46 3.90 20.85
CA GLY A 164 3.13 4.21 22.10
C GLY A 164 2.65 5.52 22.72
N HIS A 165 3.17 5.78 23.91
CA HIS A 165 3.14 7.11 24.51
C HIS A 165 4.43 7.82 24.08
N SER A 166 4.30 8.93 23.36
CA SER A 166 5.44 9.80 23.03
C SER A 166 6.06 10.42 24.29
N HIS A 167 5.23 10.76 25.27
CA HIS A 167 5.61 11.29 26.57
C HIS A 167 4.67 10.78 27.68
N LEU A 168 5.11 10.85 28.95
CA LEU A 168 4.37 10.38 30.13
C LEU A 168 2.95 10.98 30.28
N GLN A 169 2.70 12.16 29.70
CA GLN A 169 1.44 12.89 29.79
C GLN A 169 0.63 12.89 28.49
N GLU A 170 1.12 12.25 27.42
CA GLU A 170 0.38 12.17 26.16
C GLU A 170 -0.50 10.93 26.11
N ASN A 171 -1.61 11.01 25.36
CA ASN A 171 -2.44 9.84 25.12
C ASN A 171 -1.70 8.80 24.25
N TYR A 172 -1.99 7.51 24.48
CA TYR A 172 -1.53 6.42 23.62
C TYR A 172 -1.94 6.69 22.16
N LYS A 173 -0.95 6.86 21.29
CA LYS A 173 -1.16 7.12 19.86
C LYS A 173 -0.61 5.98 19.04
N CYS A 174 -1.34 5.63 17.99
CA CYS A 174 -0.96 4.61 17.03
C CYS A 174 -0.84 5.25 15.65
N ASN A 175 0.38 5.20 15.09
CA ASN A 175 0.65 5.69 13.75
C ASN A 175 0.73 4.50 12.80
N TYR A 176 -0.01 4.61 11.71
CA TYR A 176 -0.08 3.61 10.65
C TYR A 176 0.86 4.03 9.51
N TYR A 177 1.75 3.14 9.07
CA TYR A 177 2.46 3.36 7.81
C TYR A 177 1.53 2.99 6.66
N LYS A 178 1.01 4.01 5.97
CA LYS A 178 0.09 3.85 4.84
C LYS A 178 0.90 3.73 3.54
N PRO A 179 0.70 2.69 2.72
CA PRO A 179 1.29 2.67 1.40
C PRO A 179 0.48 3.54 0.44
N LEU A 180 1.15 3.98 -0.63
CA LEU A 180 0.52 4.55 -1.80
C LEU A 180 0.03 3.43 -2.73
N ILE A 181 -1.22 3.51 -3.16
CA ILE A 181 -1.84 2.60 -4.14
C ILE A 181 -2.45 3.38 -5.29
N SER A 182 -2.57 2.72 -6.44
CA SER A 182 -3.23 3.28 -7.62
C SER A 182 -4.72 3.48 -7.38
N ASN A 183 -5.28 4.52 -7.98
CA ASN A 183 -6.73 4.75 -7.98
C ASN A 183 -7.48 3.60 -8.67
N ASN A 184 -6.83 2.93 -9.63
CA ASN A 184 -7.41 1.82 -10.38
C ASN A 184 -7.59 0.54 -9.54
N LEU A 185 -7.00 0.46 -8.33
CA LEU A 185 -7.13 -0.71 -7.44
C LEU A 185 -8.36 -0.68 -6.52
N ILE A 186 -9.04 0.47 -6.40
CA ILE A 186 -10.15 0.67 -5.43
C ILE A 186 -11.51 0.72 -6.14
N ASN A 187 -11.53 1.02 -7.44
CA ASN A 187 -12.75 1.17 -8.24
C ASN A 187 -13.34 -0.15 -8.73
#